data_AF-K2B7U4-F1
#
_entry.id   AF-K2B7U4-F1
#
_cell.length_a   1.000
_cell.length_b   1.000
_cell.length_c   1.000
_cell.angle_alpha   90.00
_cell.angle_beta   90.00
_cell.angle_gamma   90.00
#
_symmetry.space_group_name_H-M   'P 1'
#
loop_
_entity.id
_entity.type
_entity.pdbx_description
1 polymer ?
#
loop_
_entity_poly.entity_id
_entity_poly.type
_entity_poly.pdbx_seq_one_letter_code
_entity_poly.pdbx_strand_id
1 'polypeptide(L)'
;DSWSDKLPKLRNFILPGGNKVGSKLHLARSVVRRAERAIVDLNRQEKINQNVLIYTNRLSDWFFVAARYINKLENIRENIWKGRG
;
A
#
# COMPACT_ATOMS: atom_id res chain seq x y z
N ASP A 1 -12.02 -9.87 2.14
CA ASP A 1 -11.48 -8.55 1.75
C ASP A 1 -12.28 -7.94 0.60
N SER A 2 -13.46 -7.37 0.90
CA SER A 2 -14.48 -7.03 -0.11
C SER A 2 -14.04 -6.02 -1.18
N TRP A 3 -12.98 -5.24 -0.92
CA TRP A 3 -12.42 -4.30 -1.87
C TRP A 3 -11.37 -4.96 -2.77
N SER A 4 -10.60 -5.92 -2.23
CA SER A 4 -9.64 -6.69 -3.01
C SER A 4 -10.34 -7.62 -4.01
N ASP A 5 -11.49 -8.19 -3.61
CA ASP A 5 -12.30 -9.07 -4.46
C ASP A 5 -12.94 -8.32 -5.63
N LYS A 6 -13.17 -7.02 -5.46
CA LYS A 6 -13.66 -6.12 -6.51
C LYS A 6 -12.54 -5.65 -7.43
N LEU A 7 -11.27 -5.93 -7.16
CA LEU A 7 -10.15 -5.48 -7.98
C LEU A 7 -9.69 -6.57 -8.94
N PRO A 8 -9.22 -6.20 -10.15
CA PRO A 8 -8.59 -7.16 -11.03
C PRO A 8 -7.36 -7.77 -10.34
N LYS A 9 -7.23 -9.11 -10.45
CA LYS A 9 -6.12 -9.86 -9.84
C LYS A 9 -4.78 -9.23 -10.22
N LEU A 10 -3.97 -8.94 -9.21
CA LEU A 10 -2.65 -8.34 -9.39
C LEU A 10 -1.72 -9.40 -9.99
N ARG A 11 -1.50 -9.36 -11.31
CA ARG A 11 -0.53 -10.25 -11.99
C ARG A 11 0.85 -9.61 -12.13
N ASN A 12 0.89 -8.27 -12.17
CA ASN A 12 2.09 -7.51 -12.46
C ASN A 12 2.25 -6.36 -11.44
N PHE A 13 3.47 -5.86 -11.27
CA PHE A 13 3.73 -4.69 -10.45
C PHE A 13 3.00 -3.46 -11.01
N ILE A 14 2.33 -2.73 -10.12
CA ILE A 14 1.65 -1.48 -10.46
C ILE A 14 2.54 -0.32 -10.03
N LEU A 15 2.77 0.61 -10.97
CA LEU A 15 3.46 1.85 -10.68
C LEU A 15 2.56 2.77 -9.84
N PRO A 16 3.07 3.36 -8.76
CA PRO A 16 2.29 4.29 -7.95
C PRO A 16 1.90 5.49 -8.81
N GLY A 17 0.59 5.67 -9.02
CA GLY A 17 0.05 6.69 -9.90
C GLY A 17 -1.45 6.54 -10.09
N GLY A 18 -1.98 7.22 -11.11
CA GLY A 18 -3.42 7.28 -11.38
C GLY A 18 -4.01 8.62 -10.92
N ASN A 19 -5.08 8.60 -10.13
CA ASN A 19 -5.75 9.82 -9.66
C ASN A 19 -4.89 10.59 -8.63
N LYS A 20 -5.15 11.89 -8.45
CA LYS A 20 -4.62 12.70 -7.34
C LYS A 20 -4.89 12.05 -5.97
N VAL A 21 -6.06 11.42 -5.82
CA VAL A 21 -6.42 10.68 -4.59
C VAL A 21 -5.64 9.38 -4.46
N GLY A 22 -5.56 8.56 -5.52
CA GLY A 22 -4.77 7.32 -5.53
C GLY A 22 -3.28 7.58 -5.25
N SER A 23 -2.73 8.66 -5.81
CA SER A 23 -1.36 9.10 -5.56
C SER A 23 -1.12 9.51 -4.10
N LYS A 24 -2.07 10.21 -3.46
CA LYS A 24 -2.02 10.54 -2.03
C LYS A 24 -2.06 9.28 -1.15
N LEU A 25 -2.84 8.26 -1.54
CA LEU A 25 -2.87 6.99 -0.83
C LEU A 25 -1.57 6.20 -0.98
N HIS A 26 -0.95 6.22 -2.16
CA HIS A 26 0.40 5.67 -2.34
C HIS A 26 1.46 6.44 -1.52
N LEU A 27 1.32 7.75 -1.36
CA LEU A 27 2.16 8.54 -0.47
C LEU A 27 1.96 8.12 0.99
N ALA A 28 0.71 8.01 1.45
CA ALA A 28 0.38 7.52 2.79
C ALA A 28 0.98 6.13 3.05
N ARG A 29 0.88 5.21 2.08
CA ARG A 29 1.53 3.90 2.13
C ARG A 29 3.05 4.01 2.34
N SER A 30 3.72 4.90 1.61
CA SER A 30 5.17 5.13 1.77
C SER A 30 5.54 5.68 3.15
N VAL A 31 4.69 6.55 3.73
CA VAL A 31 4.85 7.06 5.10
C VAL A 31 4.68 5.95 6.12
N VAL A 32 3.66 5.11 5.99
CA VAL A 32 3.43 3.96 6.89
C VAL A 32 4.59 2.97 6.82
N ARG A 33 5.08 2.63 5.62
CA ARG A 33 6.26 1.77 5.44
C ARG A 33 7.53 2.36 6.06
N ARG A 34 7.66 3.69 6.10
CA ARG A 34 8.77 4.38 6.78
C ARG A 34 8.62 4.29 8.30
N ALA A 35 7.41 4.49 8.82
CA ALA A 35 7.12 4.31 10.24
C ALA A 35 7.35 2.86 10.67
N GLU A 36 6.93 1.87 9.87
CA GLU A 36 7.17 0.44 10.11
C GLU A 36 8.66 0.14 10.29
N ARG A 37 9.54 0.69 9.43
CA ARG A 37 10.99 0.53 9.58
C ARG A 37 11.51 1.11 10.89
N ALA A 38 11.10 2.33 11.24
CA ALA A 38 11.49 2.95 12.50
C ALA A 38 11.01 2.14 13.73
N ILE A 39 9.80 1.58 13.67
CA ILE A 39 9.24 0.71 14.70
C ILE A 39 10.02 -0.60 14.79
N VAL A 40 10.40 -1.20 13.67
CA VAL A 40 11.25 -2.41 13.64
C VAL A 40 12.62 -2.13 14.25
N ASP A 41 13.23 -0.99 13.92
CA ASP A 41 14.52 -0.59 14.47
C ASP A 41 14.43 -0.36 15.99
N LEU A 42 13.35 0.28 16.46
CA LEU A 42 13.06 0.43 17.88
C LEU A 42 12.84 -0.92 18.57
N ASN A 43 12.12 -1.85 17.94
CA ASN A 43 11.87 -3.19 18.49
C ASN A 43 13.15 -4.01 18.73
N ARG A 44 14.25 -3.68 18.03
CA ARG A 44 15.54 -4.33 18.25
C ARG A 44 16.24 -3.81 19.51
N GLN A 45 15.92 -2.60 19.94
CA GLN A 45 16.53 -1.93 21.10
C GLN A 45 15.66 -2.09 22.35
N GLU A 46 14.34 -1.98 22.19
CA GLU A 46 13.36 -2.05 23.27
C GLU A 46 12.20 -2.99 22.92
N LYS A 47 11.64 -3.64 23.94
CA LYS A 47 10.51 -4.55 23.76
C LYS A 47 9.22 -3.76 23.54
N ILE A 48 8.82 -3.61 22.28
CA ILE A 48 7.54 -2.98 21.93
C ILE A 48 6.43 -3.99 21.71
N ASN A 49 5.19 -3.49 21.74
CA ASN A 49 4.01 -4.30 21.49
C ASN A 49 3.96 -4.79 20.03
N GLN A 50 4.01 -6.11 19.84
CA GLN A 50 3.97 -6.76 18.52
C GLN A 50 2.69 -6.43 17.73
N ASN A 51 1.59 -6.08 18.40
CA ASN A 51 0.36 -5.66 17.74
C ASN A 51 0.55 -4.38 16.91
N VAL A 52 1.48 -3.50 17.31
CA VAL A 52 1.78 -2.26 16.56
C VAL A 52 2.46 -2.58 15.24
N LEU A 53 3.40 -3.53 15.23
CA LEU A 53 4.06 -4.03 14.02
C LEU A 53 3.06 -4.66 13.06
N ILE A 54 2.21 -5.56 13.57
CA ILE A 54 1.16 -6.22 12.78
C ILE A 54 0.18 -5.20 12.21
N TYR A 55 -0.26 -4.24 13.02
CA TYR A 55 -1.19 -3.20 12.59
C TYR A 55 -0.60 -2.31 11.49
N THR A 56 0.64 -1.84 11.66
CA THR A 56 1.31 -0.97 10.68
C THR A 56 1.51 -1.71 9.35
N ASN A 57 1.84 -2.99 9.42
CA ASN A 57 1.94 -3.86 8.25
C ASN A 57 0.59 -3.97 7.51
N ARG A 58 -0.49 -4.30 8.20
CA ARG A 58 -1.85 -4.37 7.62
C ARG A 58 -2.35 -3.04 7.08
N LEU A 59 -2.06 -1.94 7.77
CA LEU A 59 -2.48 -0.59 7.39
C LEU A 59 -1.91 -0.18 6.03
N SER A 60 -0.65 -0.52 5.79
CA SER A 60 -0.02 -0.21 4.51
C SER A 60 -0.61 -1.01 3.33
N ASP A 61 -1.02 -2.27 3.57
CA ASP A 61 -1.67 -3.12 2.57
C ASP A 61 -3.07 -2.59 2.30
N TRP A 62 -3.76 -2.11 3.34
CA TRP A 62 -5.02 -1.40 3.20
C TRP A 62 -4.88 -0.14 2.34
N PHE A 63 -3.85 0.68 2.55
CA PHE A 63 -3.58 1.84 1.68
C PHE A 63 -3.30 1.45 0.23
N PHE A 64 -2.64 0.31 0.00
CA PHE A 64 -2.45 -0.22 -1.35
C PHE A 64 -3.80 -0.60 -1.99
N VAL A 65 -4.63 -1.39 -1.30
CA VAL A 65 -5.95 -1.79 -1.81
C VAL A 65 -6.87 -0.58 -2.02
N ALA A 66 -6.86 0.39 -1.10
CA ALA A 66 -7.64 1.62 -1.21
C ALA A 66 -7.21 2.46 -2.42
N ALA A 67 -5.90 2.60 -2.68
CA ALA A 67 -5.41 3.33 -3.85
C ALA A 67 -5.91 2.71 -5.15
N ARG A 68 -5.85 1.38 -5.25
CA ARG A 68 -6.37 0.62 -6.40
C ARG A 68 -7.89 0.74 -6.54
N TYR A 69 -8.61 0.66 -5.42
CA TYR A 69 -10.07 0.76 -5.40
C TYR A 69 -10.56 2.12 -5.88
N ILE A 70 -9.93 3.21 -5.44
CA ILE A 70 -10.26 4.56 -5.90
C ILE A 70 -9.92 4.75 -7.37
N ASN A 71 -8.76 4.27 -7.83
CA ASN A 71 -8.43 4.31 -9.25
C ASN A 71 -9.47 3.55 -10.09
N LYS A 72 -10.00 2.42 -9.59
CA LYS A 72 -11.09 1.69 -10.24
C LYS A 72 -12.40 2.50 -10.26
N LEU A 73 -12.79 3.12 -9.15
CA LEU A 73 -14.02 3.94 -9.08
C LEU A 73 -14.00 5.11 -10.06
N GLU A 74 -12.82 5.71 -10.23
CA GLU A 74 -12.58 6.85 -11.11
C GLU A 74 -12.28 6.42 -12.57
N ASN A 75 -12.40 5.12 -12.86
CA ASN A 75 -12.15 4.51 -14.16
C ASN A 75 -10.74 4.82 -14.73
N ILE A 76 -9.76 5.06 -13.86
CA ILE A 76 -8.38 5.33 -14.22
C ILE A 76 -7.63 4.01 -14.35
N ARG A 77 -7.02 3.79 -15.51
CA ARG A 77 -6.19 2.60 -15.75
C ARG A 77 -4.93 2.64 -14.90
N GLU A 78 -4.69 1.55 -14.19
CA GLU A 78 -3.47 1.36 -13.42
C GLU A 78 -2.28 1.13 -14.36
N ASN A 79 -1.19 1.89 -14.17
CA ASN A 79 0.02 1.71 -14.97
C ASN A 79 0.75 0.45 -14.51
N ILE A 80 0.67 -0.58 -15.35
CA ILE A 80 1.37 -1.84 -15.14
C ILE A 80 2.82 -1.68 -15.58
N TRP A 81 3.76 -1.99 -14.68
CA TRP A 81 5.17 -2.06 -15.02
C TRP A 81 5.43 -3.25 -15.96
N LYS A 82 6.04 -2.99 -17.12
CA LYS A 82 6.24 -3.97 -18.19
C LYS A 82 7.60 -4.68 -18.17
N GLY A 83 8.41 -4.54 -17.12
CA GLY A 83 9.79 -5.00 -17.18
C GLY A 83 10.68 -4.04 -17.97
N ARG A 84 11.99 -4.07 -17.72
CA ARG A 84 12.95 -3.60 -18.73
C ARG A 84 13.16 -4.78 -19.67
N GLY A 85 12.51 -4.75 -20.84
CA GLY A 85 12.92 -5.57 -21.98
C GLY A 85 14.25 -5.07 -22.51
#